data_AF-A0A800LR88-F1
#
_entry.id   AF-A0A800LR88-F1
#
_cell.length_a   1.000
_cell.length_b   1.000
_cell.length_c   1.000
_cell.angle_alpha   90.00
_cell.angle_beta   90.00
_cell.angle_gamma   90.00
#
_symmetry.space_group_name_H-M   'P 1'
#
loop_
_entity.id
_entity.type
_entity.pdbx_description
1 polymer ?
#
loop_
_entity_poly.entity_id
_entity_poly.type
_entity_poly.pdbx_seq_one_letter_code
_entity_poly.pdbx_strand_id
1 'polypeptide(L)'
;MPFSKHGNKQKRIRRLAVFLAFAIVLPFAEALSSGPEDDVVSQGQETPSQVVEPSPSVQEVGSDSSKVAPTVLPFIIEQEPQNQAPVIGIDGPECFSSLFEGGSIPVSISVSDEDDSSVILDLATQIGDDVLDLTEYIVGGTSLIVPGVSEVSFPIPDEAGAYLLLIAHATDSDGASSEAALVISNRCP
;
A
#
# COMPACT_ATOMS: atom_id res chain seq x y z
N MET A 1 58.34 -6.02 -2.94
CA MET A 1 57.72 -5.65 -4.24
C MET A 1 57.97 -6.82 -5.19
N PRO A 2 56.94 -7.33 -5.91
CA PRO A 2 56.24 -6.57 -6.95
C PRO A 2 54.71 -6.58 -6.86
N PHE A 3 54.09 -5.55 -7.45
CA PHE A 3 52.64 -5.34 -7.56
C PHE A 3 52.07 -6.11 -8.76
N SER A 4 51.03 -6.92 -8.53
CA SER A 4 50.21 -7.48 -9.62
C SER A 4 49.02 -6.55 -9.90
N LYS A 5 49.09 -5.89 -11.06
CA LYS A 5 48.15 -4.86 -11.53
C LYS A 5 47.09 -5.53 -12.43
N HIS A 6 46.04 -6.12 -11.85
CA HIS A 6 44.97 -6.79 -12.65
C HIS A 6 43.52 -6.41 -12.31
N GLY A 7 43.27 -5.50 -11.36
CA GLY A 7 41.90 -5.19 -10.91
C GLY A 7 41.06 -4.22 -11.75
N ASN A 8 41.58 -3.66 -12.85
CA ASN A 8 40.94 -2.52 -13.54
C ASN A 8 40.28 -2.85 -14.90
N LYS A 9 40.49 -4.06 -15.43
CA LYS A 9 39.90 -4.47 -16.72
C LYS A 9 38.48 -5.03 -16.56
N GLN A 10 38.21 -5.80 -15.50
CA GLN A 10 36.88 -6.37 -15.23
C GLN A 10 35.80 -5.32 -14.95
N LYS A 11 36.13 -4.23 -14.26
CA LYS A 11 35.16 -3.15 -13.96
C LYS A 11 34.67 -2.41 -15.22
N ARG A 12 35.49 -2.35 -16.28
CA ARG A 12 35.10 -1.70 -17.55
C ARG A 12 34.16 -2.58 -18.38
N ILE A 13 34.37 -3.89 -18.35
CA ILE A 13 33.54 -4.86 -19.10
C ILE A 13 32.13 -4.92 -18.49
N ARG A 14 32.01 -4.88 -17.16
CA ARG A 14 30.70 -4.90 -16.47
C ARG A 14 29.86 -3.65 -16.75
N ARG A 15 30.48 -2.48 -16.99
CA ARG A 15 29.78 -1.23 -17.35
C ARG A 15 29.27 -1.23 -18.80
N LEU A 16 29.95 -1.90 -19.73
CA LEU A 16 29.54 -1.97 -21.14
C LEU A 16 28.27 -2.83 -21.34
N ALA A 17 28.09 -3.87 -20.52
CA ALA A 17 26.92 -4.76 -20.59
C ALA A 17 25.60 -4.08 -20.16
N VAL A 18 25.65 -3.17 -19.20
CA VAL A 18 24.45 -2.44 -18.72
C VAL A 18 23.93 -1.47 -19.78
N PHE A 19 24.82 -0.81 -20.54
CA PHE A 19 24.41 0.07 -21.64
C PHE A 19 23.80 -0.70 -22.82
N LEU A 20 24.22 -1.95 -23.06
CA LEU A 20 23.70 -2.75 -24.19
C LEU A 20 22.28 -3.30 -23.91
N ALA A 21 21.94 -3.57 -22.65
CA ALA A 21 20.60 -4.03 -22.26
C ALA A 21 19.53 -2.92 -22.35
N PHE A 22 19.90 -1.65 -22.11
CA PHE A 22 18.99 -0.52 -22.23
C PHE A 22 18.65 -0.12 -23.67
N ALA A 23 19.39 -0.63 -24.67
CA ALA A 23 19.17 -0.31 -26.08
C ALA A 23 18.15 -1.25 -26.79
N ILE A 24 17.57 -2.24 -26.10
CA ILE A 24 16.65 -3.22 -26.70
C ILE A 24 15.17 -2.94 -26.36
N VAL A 25 14.84 -2.01 -25.45
CA VAL A 25 13.47 -1.85 -24.91
C VAL A 25 12.70 -0.63 -25.44
N LEU A 26 13.24 0.16 -26.38
CA LEU A 26 12.48 1.28 -26.94
C LEU A 26 12.35 1.23 -28.46
N PRO A 27 11.24 0.66 -28.94
CA PRO A 27 10.64 1.07 -30.19
C PRO A 27 9.27 1.76 -29.95
N PHE A 28 9.28 3.07 -30.16
CA PHE A 28 8.24 3.84 -30.87
C PHE A 28 6.84 4.00 -30.23
N ALA A 29 6.72 5.04 -29.41
CA ALA A 29 5.56 5.93 -29.51
C ALA A 29 5.73 6.83 -30.75
N GLU A 30 4.60 7.17 -31.38
CA GLU A 30 4.42 8.07 -32.54
C GLU A 30 4.42 7.43 -33.94
N ALA A 31 3.22 7.10 -34.42
CA ALA A 31 2.83 7.29 -35.80
C ALA A 31 1.34 7.66 -35.86
N LEU A 32 1.08 8.97 -35.84
CA LEU A 32 -0.13 9.57 -36.41
C LEU A 32 -0.18 9.27 -37.92
N SER A 33 -1.41 9.32 -38.45
CA SER A 33 -1.76 9.56 -39.86
C SER A 33 -2.05 8.32 -40.72
N SER A 34 -3.34 8.09 -41.02
CA SER A 34 -3.90 8.36 -42.37
C SER A 34 -5.32 7.78 -42.51
N GLY A 35 -6.30 8.68 -42.69
CA GLY A 35 -7.42 8.40 -43.62
C GLY A 35 -6.89 8.44 -45.06
N PRO A 36 -7.63 7.87 -46.02
CA PRO A 36 -8.47 8.73 -46.88
C PRO A 36 -9.84 8.09 -47.22
N GLU A 37 -10.93 8.87 -47.27
CA GLU A 37 -11.62 9.40 -48.49
C GLU A 37 -12.34 8.27 -49.28
N ASP A 38 -13.56 8.38 -49.81
CA ASP A 38 -14.56 9.45 -49.91
C ASP A 38 -15.85 8.85 -50.51
N ASP A 39 -16.91 9.65 -50.49
CA ASP A 39 -18.05 9.69 -51.43
C ASP A 39 -19.31 8.83 -51.20
N VAL A 40 -20.56 9.30 -51.36
CA VAL A 40 -21.23 10.63 -51.34
C VAL A 40 -22.73 10.37 -51.66
N VAL A 41 -23.65 11.08 -50.97
CA VAL A 41 -25.01 11.51 -51.44
C VAL A 41 -26.12 10.43 -51.57
N SER A 42 -27.41 10.61 -51.25
CA SER A 42 -28.25 11.78 -50.90
C SER A 42 -29.59 11.36 -50.27
N GLN A 43 -30.15 12.28 -49.47
CA GLN A 43 -31.56 12.68 -49.30
C GLN A 43 -32.65 11.67 -48.88
N GLY A 44 -33.39 12.06 -47.82
CA GLY A 44 -34.79 11.68 -47.68
C GLY A 44 -35.40 11.89 -46.31
N GLN A 45 -35.96 13.10 -46.09
CA GLN A 45 -37.22 13.34 -45.37
C GLN A 45 -37.16 13.65 -43.85
N GLU A 46 -37.28 14.95 -43.55
CA GLU A 46 -37.74 15.49 -42.28
C GLU A 46 -39.20 15.09 -42.02
N THR A 47 -39.51 14.68 -40.79
CA THR A 47 -40.84 14.81 -40.19
C THR A 47 -40.63 15.09 -38.70
N PRO A 48 -41.05 16.25 -38.16
CA PRO A 48 -40.82 16.61 -36.77
C PRO A 48 -41.87 15.91 -35.89
N SER A 49 -41.46 14.87 -35.15
CA SER A 49 -42.25 14.36 -34.03
C SER A 49 -42.04 15.27 -32.83
N GLN A 50 -43.07 16.06 -32.57
CA GLN A 50 -43.26 16.95 -31.45
C GLN A 50 -43.28 16.15 -30.14
N VAL A 51 -42.18 16.14 -29.38
CA VAL A 51 -42.18 15.76 -27.97
C VAL A 51 -42.28 17.04 -27.16
N VAL A 52 -43.45 17.27 -26.57
CA VAL A 52 -43.71 18.37 -25.64
C VAL A 52 -42.86 18.12 -24.39
N GLU A 53 -41.83 18.93 -24.22
CA GLU A 53 -41.07 19.04 -22.98
C GLU A 53 -41.89 19.90 -21.99
N PRO A 54 -42.36 19.38 -20.85
CA PRO A 54 -42.93 20.24 -19.83
C PRO A 54 -41.78 20.97 -19.13
N SER A 55 -41.70 22.29 -19.34
CA SER A 55 -40.83 23.18 -18.57
C SER A 55 -41.04 22.97 -17.06
N PRO A 56 -39.98 23.01 -16.24
CA PRO A 56 -40.12 22.90 -14.79
C PRO A 56 -40.79 24.18 -14.29
N SER A 57 -42.06 24.06 -13.92
CA SER A 57 -42.74 25.10 -13.15
C SER A 57 -42.11 25.16 -11.77
N VAL A 58 -41.36 26.22 -11.51
CA VAL A 58 -40.92 26.56 -10.16
C VAL A 58 -42.17 26.97 -9.37
N GLN A 59 -42.74 26.01 -8.63
CA GLN A 59 -43.73 26.31 -7.60
C GLN A 59 -42.95 26.68 -6.34
N GLU A 60 -43.25 27.88 -5.84
CA GLU A 60 -42.75 28.41 -4.58
C GLU A 60 -43.12 27.43 -3.45
N VAL A 61 -42.13 26.74 -2.88
CA VAL A 61 -42.33 25.81 -1.78
C VAL A 61 -42.58 26.64 -0.53
N GLY A 62 -43.85 26.72 -0.13
CA GLY A 62 -44.21 27.06 1.25
C GLY A 62 -43.53 26.07 2.19
N SER A 63 -42.78 26.61 3.15
CA SER A 63 -42.11 25.84 4.20
C SER A 63 -43.11 25.09 5.08
N ASP A 64 -43.57 23.94 4.61
CA ASP A 64 -44.13 22.91 5.47
C ASP A 64 -43.12 21.78 5.57
N SER A 65 -42.62 21.60 6.79
CA SER A 65 -41.73 20.53 7.23
C SER A 65 -42.42 19.17 7.03
N SER A 66 -42.39 18.67 5.81
CA SER A 66 -42.84 17.32 5.49
C SER A 66 -41.67 16.38 5.83
N LYS A 67 -41.75 15.80 7.03
CA LYS A 67 -40.90 14.68 7.44
C LYS A 67 -41.12 13.55 6.43
N VAL A 68 -40.20 13.41 5.47
CA VAL A 68 -40.21 12.31 4.49
C VAL A 68 -40.13 11.00 5.26
N ALA A 69 -41.21 10.21 5.21
CA ALA A 69 -41.23 8.89 5.82
C ALA A 69 -40.33 7.95 4.99
N PRO A 70 -39.51 7.10 5.64
CA PRO A 70 -38.67 6.15 4.91
C PRO A 70 -39.54 5.17 4.13
N THR A 71 -39.18 4.92 2.86
CA THR A 71 -39.84 3.92 2.03
C THR A 71 -39.46 2.53 2.55
N VAL A 72 -40.45 1.76 3.00
CA VAL A 72 -40.25 0.39 3.48
C VAL A 72 -40.10 -0.53 2.27
N LEU A 73 -38.93 -1.14 2.13
CA LEU A 73 -38.67 -2.15 1.09
C LEU A 73 -39.35 -3.49 1.48
N PRO A 74 -39.86 -4.27 0.52
CA PRO A 74 -40.55 -5.54 0.78
C PRO A 74 -39.59 -6.71 1.10
N PHE A 75 -38.30 -6.42 1.30
CA PHE A 75 -37.28 -7.39 1.67
C PHE A 75 -36.39 -6.80 2.77
N ILE A 76 -35.82 -7.68 3.60
CA ILE A 76 -34.82 -7.32 4.59
C ILE A 76 -33.49 -7.23 3.85
N ILE A 77 -32.81 -6.09 3.95
CA ILE A 77 -31.40 -6.00 3.58
C ILE A 77 -30.64 -6.56 4.76
N GLU A 78 -30.17 -7.81 4.66
CA GLU A 78 -29.17 -8.33 5.58
C GLU A 78 -27.86 -7.61 5.24
N GLN A 79 -27.52 -6.59 6.03
CA GLN A 79 -26.21 -5.98 5.96
C GLN A 79 -25.23 -6.95 6.65
N GLU A 80 -24.20 -7.33 5.91
CA GLU A 80 -23.03 -7.98 6.49
C GLU A 80 -22.50 -7.08 7.63
N PRO A 81 -22.02 -7.67 8.76
CA PRO A 81 -21.45 -6.89 9.85
C PRO A 81 -20.42 -5.90 9.28
N GLN A 82 -20.44 -4.67 9.78
CA GLN A 82 -19.50 -3.66 9.33
C GLN A 82 -18.11 -4.02 9.86
N ASN A 83 -17.28 -4.66 9.03
CA ASN A 83 -15.91 -5.02 9.38
C ASN A 83 -15.10 -3.78 9.80
N GLN A 84 -14.36 -3.87 10.90
CA GLN A 84 -13.45 -2.85 11.39
C GLN A 84 -12.00 -3.33 11.32
N ALA A 85 -11.10 -2.45 10.88
CA ALA A 85 -9.69 -2.80 10.85
C ALA A 85 -9.12 -2.96 12.27
N PRO A 86 -8.15 -3.86 12.48
CA PRO A 86 -7.48 -4.01 13.76
C PRO A 86 -6.76 -2.72 14.17
N VAL A 87 -6.51 -2.54 15.46
CA VAL A 87 -5.68 -1.46 16.01
C VAL A 87 -4.34 -2.04 16.43
N ILE A 88 -3.26 -1.55 15.82
CA ILE A 88 -1.87 -2.00 16.03
C ILE A 88 -1.00 -0.91 16.65
N GLY A 89 -0.10 -1.32 17.54
CA GLY A 89 0.99 -0.52 18.10
C GLY A 89 2.30 -1.28 18.04
N ILE A 90 3.41 -0.55 17.89
CA ILE A 90 4.77 -1.10 17.90
C ILE A 90 5.62 -0.31 18.90
N ASP A 91 6.25 -1.02 19.83
CA ASP A 91 7.09 -0.46 20.88
C ASP A 91 8.48 -1.10 20.84
N GLY A 92 9.51 -0.32 21.18
CA GLY A 92 10.89 -0.79 21.14
C GLY A 92 11.85 0.19 21.81
N PRO A 93 13.16 -0.07 21.75
CA PRO A 93 14.16 0.81 22.34
C PRO A 93 14.21 2.16 21.61
N GLU A 94 14.64 3.21 22.30
CA GLU A 94 14.84 4.54 21.71
C GLU A 94 16.02 4.55 20.70
N CYS A 95 17.00 3.70 20.96
CA CYS A 95 18.21 3.58 20.16
C CYS A 95 18.66 2.13 20.03
N PHE A 96 19.32 1.81 18.92
CA PHE A 96 20.14 0.61 18.80
C PHE A 96 21.62 1.02 18.80
N SER A 97 22.45 0.14 19.33
CA SER A 97 23.90 0.30 19.34
C SER A 97 24.51 -1.07 19.11
N SER A 98 25.69 -1.12 18.49
CA SER A 98 26.48 -2.37 18.41
C SER A 98 26.85 -2.95 19.78
N LEU A 99 26.54 -2.24 20.88
CA LEU A 99 26.76 -2.64 22.27
C LEU A 99 25.57 -3.41 22.90
N PHE A 100 24.44 -3.59 22.21
CA PHE A 100 23.37 -4.46 22.72
C PHE A 100 23.92 -5.89 22.88
N GLU A 101 23.81 -6.44 24.09
CA GLU A 101 24.17 -7.84 24.35
C GLU A 101 23.36 -8.75 23.41
N GLY A 102 24.06 -9.53 22.58
CA GLY A 102 23.44 -10.43 21.60
C GLY A 102 23.23 -9.83 20.20
N GLY A 103 23.46 -8.53 20.00
CA GLY A 103 23.42 -7.92 18.66
C GLY A 103 22.03 -7.88 18.00
N SER A 104 20.96 -8.02 18.80
CA SER A 104 19.57 -8.02 18.34
C SER A 104 18.77 -6.87 18.95
N ILE A 105 17.77 -6.39 18.21
CA ILE A 105 16.86 -5.33 18.64
C ILE A 105 15.56 -5.98 19.14
N PRO A 106 15.22 -5.85 20.43
CA PRO A 106 13.93 -6.31 20.95
C PRO A 106 12.83 -5.30 20.63
N VAL A 107 11.69 -5.78 20.16
CA VAL A 107 10.50 -4.98 19.81
C VAL A 107 9.26 -5.77 20.21
N SER A 108 8.21 -5.07 20.64
CA SER A 108 6.90 -5.68 20.88
C SER A 108 5.84 -5.06 19.96
N ILE A 109 4.93 -5.90 19.48
CA ILE A 109 3.80 -5.51 18.64
C ILE A 109 2.54 -5.84 19.41
N SER A 110 1.70 -4.84 19.67
CA SER A 110 0.40 -5.00 20.33
C SER A 110 -0.71 -4.85 19.31
N VAL A 111 -1.69 -5.74 19.34
CA VAL A 111 -2.85 -5.67 18.44
C VAL A 111 -4.14 -5.99 19.18
N SER A 112 -5.19 -5.24 18.86
CA SER A 112 -6.57 -5.51 19.27
C SER A 112 -7.51 -5.35 18.09
N ASP A 113 -8.57 -6.13 18.05
CA ASP A 113 -9.63 -6.06 17.05
C ASP A 113 -10.98 -6.10 17.78
N GLU A 114 -11.98 -5.38 17.27
CA GLU A 114 -13.30 -5.29 17.90
C GLU A 114 -14.24 -6.42 17.44
N ASP A 115 -14.06 -6.91 16.23
CA ASP A 115 -14.95 -7.85 15.55
C ASP A 115 -14.27 -9.13 15.07
N ASP A 116 -12.94 -9.20 15.06
CA ASP A 116 -12.20 -10.47 14.88
C ASP A 116 -11.55 -10.98 16.18
N SER A 117 -11.27 -12.28 16.21
CA SER A 117 -10.58 -13.01 17.27
C SER A 117 -9.09 -13.24 16.98
N SER A 118 -8.66 -13.06 15.72
CA SER A 118 -7.26 -13.23 15.33
C SER A 118 -6.86 -12.33 14.17
N VAL A 119 -5.58 -11.99 14.09
CA VAL A 119 -4.98 -11.23 12.99
C VAL A 119 -3.74 -11.94 12.44
N ILE A 120 -3.34 -11.58 11.23
CA ILE A 120 -2.05 -11.92 10.63
C ILE A 120 -1.14 -10.69 10.73
N LEU A 121 0.07 -10.90 11.25
CA LEU A 121 1.10 -9.88 11.43
C LEU A 121 2.22 -10.04 10.41
N ASP A 122 2.61 -8.91 9.83
CA ASP A 122 3.84 -8.77 9.06
C ASP A 122 4.70 -7.65 9.65
N LEU A 123 6.01 -7.77 9.53
CA LEU A 123 6.95 -6.76 9.99
C LEU A 123 8.04 -6.55 8.94
N ALA A 124 8.34 -5.30 8.65
CA ALA A 124 9.47 -4.93 7.80
C ALA A 124 10.27 -3.80 8.42
N THR A 125 11.52 -3.66 7.96
CA THR A 125 12.35 -2.48 8.22
C THR A 125 12.76 -1.84 6.92
N GLN A 126 12.74 -0.50 6.88
CA GLN A 126 13.24 0.28 5.78
C GLN A 126 14.61 0.89 6.13
N ILE A 127 15.58 0.68 5.24
CA ILE A 127 16.95 1.17 5.36
C ILE A 127 17.31 1.90 4.07
N GLY A 128 17.25 3.24 4.10
CA GLY A 128 17.39 4.02 2.87
C GLY A 128 16.25 3.72 1.90
N ASP A 129 16.58 3.19 0.72
CA ASP A 129 15.61 2.81 -0.30
C ASP A 129 15.23 1.31 -0.24
N ASP A 130 15.95 0.51 0.56
CA ASP A 130 15.75 -0.93 0.65
C ASP A 130 14.76 -1.27 1.78
N VAL A 131 13.92 -2.29 1.53
CA VAL A 131 12.97 -2.83 2.50
C VAL A 131 13.34 -4.28 2.79
N LEU A 132 13.54 -4.59 4.05
CA LEU A 132 13.85 -5.94 4.53
C LEU A 132 12.64 -6.48 5.28
N ASP A 133 12.18 -7.65 4.86
CA ASP A 133 11.13 -8.40 5.56
C ASP A 133 11.72 -9.02 6.84
N LEU A 134 11.08 -8.74 7.97
CA LEU A 134 11.44 -9.21 9.30
C LEU A 134 10.36 -10.13 9.90
N THR A 135 9.35 -10.52 9.13
CA THR A 135 8.20 -11.29 9.59
C THR A 135 8.59 -12.63 10.21
N GLU A 136 9.68 -13.25 9.74
CA GLU A 136 10.21 -14.50 10.30
C GLU A 136 10.74 -14.39 11.74
N TYR A 137 11.01 -13.17 12.21
CA TYR A 137 11.51 -12.90 13.57
C TYR A 137 10.39 -12.74 14.60
N ILE A 138 9.13 -12.77 14.19
CA ILE A 138 7.98 -12.68 15.10
C ILE A 138 7.88 -13.99 15.90
N VAL A 139 8.00 -13.87 17.23
CA VAL A 139 7.99 -15.03 18.13
C VAL A 139 6.57 -15.60 18.21
N GLY A 140 6.43 -16.88 17.92
CA GLY A 140 5.12 -17.55 17.89
C GLY A 140 4.45 -17.56 16.51
N GLY A 141 5.08 -16.94 15.50
CA GLY A 141 4.57 -16.88 14.13
C GLY A 141 3.72 -15.64 13.85
N THR A 142 3.14 -15.58 12.66
CA THR A 142 2.42 -14.40 12.16
C THR A 142 0.97 -14.32 12.64
N SER A 143 0.35 -15.43 13.01
CA SER A 143 -1.03 -15.43 13.52
C SER A 143 -1.04 -15.10 15.02
N LEU A 144 -1.73 -14.02 15.38
CA LEU A 144 -1.87 -13.55 16.76
C LEU A 144 -3.35 -13.55 17.16
N ILE A 145 -3.65 -14.12 18.33
CA ILE A 145 -4.98 -14.01 18.95
C ILE A 145 -5.12 -12.62 19.57
N VAL A 146 -6.23 -11.94 19.32
CA VAL A 146 -6.47 -10.56 19.78
C VAL A 146 -7.49 -10.49 20.93
N PRO A 147 -7.34 -9.54 21.88
CA PRO A 147 -6.19 -8.66 22.03
C PRO A 147 -4.94 -9.42 22.47
N GLY A 148 -3.80 -9.08 21.89
CA GLY A 148 -2.54 -9.80 22.10
C GLY A 148 -1.31 -8.92 21.94
N VAL A 149 -0.18 -9.45 22.40
CA VAL A 149 1.14 -8.85 22.21
C VAL A 149 2.06 -9.94 21.68
N SER A 150 2.82 -9.63 20.64
CA SER A 150 3.86 -10.49 20.09
C SER A 150 5.22 -9.85 20.28
N GLU A 151 6.20 -10.64 20.67
CA GLU A 151 7.58 -10.21 20.83
C GLU A 151 8.35 -10.49 19.55
N VAL A 152 9.27 -9.59 19.20
CA VAL A 152 10.13 -9.69 18.02
C VAL A 152 11.56 -9.41 18.45
N SER A 153 12.49 -10.24 17.97
CA SER A 153 13.92 -9.98 18.16
C SER A 153 14.66 -10.32 16.88
N PHE A 154 15.23 -9.30 16.24
CA PHE A 154 15.93 -9.42 14.97
C PHE A 154 17.35 -8.84 15.06
N PRO A 155 18.32 -9.37 14.31
CA PRO A 155 19.68 -8.86 14.32
C PRO A 155 19.75 -7.45 13.74
N ILE A 156 20.68 -6.62 14.22
CA ILE A 156 20.94 -5.30 13.61
C ILE A 156 21.44 -5.52 12.17
N PRO A 157 20.76 -4.98 11.15
CA PRO A 157 21.20 -5.15 9.76
C PRO A 157 22.59 -4.52 9.52
N ASP A 158 23.45 -5.19 8.76
CA ASP A 158 24.82 -4.72 8.47
C ASP A 158 24.84 -3.34 7.78
N GLU A 159 23.80 -3.04 7.02
CA GLU A 159 23.62 -1.81 6.26
C GLU A 159 22.86 -0.72 7.04
N ALA A 160 22.55 -0.96 8.32
CA ALA A 160 21.83 -0.02 9.17
C ALA A 160 22.54 1.34 9.21
N GLY A 161 21.84 2.38 8.75
CA GLY A 161 22.34 3.74 8.67
C GLY A 161 22.26 4.48 10.00
N ALA A 162 21.76 5.72 9.94
CA ALA A 162 21.57 6.56 11.12
C ALA A 162 20.36 6.14 11.97
N TYR A 163 19.39 5.45 11.37
CA TYR A 163 18.16 4.99 12.00
C TYR A 163 17.65 3.72 11.29
N LEU A 164 16.71 3.05 11.92
CA LEU A 164 15.87 2.00 11.35
C LEU A 164 14.42 2.47 11.42
N LEU A 165 13.67 2.33 10.34
CA LEU A 165 12.22 2.55 10.32
C LEU A 165 11.54 1.19 10.26
N LEU A 166 10.93 0.78 11.36
CA LEU A 166 10.11 -0.41 11.43
C LEU A 166 8.68 -0.09 11.04
N ILE A 167 8.07 -0.98 10.26
CA ILE A 167 6.68 -0.90 9.82
C ILE A 167 6.05 -2.26 10.12
N ALA A 168 5.05 -2.28 10.99
CA ALA A 168 4.25 -3.45 11.28
C ALA A 168 2.88 -3.32 10.64
N HIS A 169 2.37 -4.42 10.12
CA HIS A 169 1.05 -4.53 9.48
C HIS A 169 0.23 -5.61 10.19
N ALA A 170 -1.05 -5.36 10.40
CA ALA A 170 -2.01 -6.35 10.88
C ALA A 170 -3.19 -6.43 9.91
N THR A 171 -3.60 -7.66 9.57
CA THR A 171 -4.79 -7.92 8.75
C THR A 171 -5.72 -8.89 9.46
N ASP A 172 -7.01 -8.57 9.53
CA ASP A 172 -8.06 -9.46 10.04
C ASP A 172 -8.46 -10.54 9.00
N SER A 173 -9.40 -11.43 9.35
CA SER A 173 -9.84 -12.51 8.45
C SER A 173 -10.74 -12.03 7.29
N ASP A 174 -11.32 -10.85 7.42
CA ASP A 174 -12.17 -10.19 6.42
C ASP A 174 -11.35 -9.27 5.48
N GLY A 175 -10.05 -9.14 5.73
CA GLY A 175 -9.08 -8.41 4.92
C GLY A 175 -8.96 -6.92 5.24
N ALA A 176 -9.56 -6.39 6.32
CA ALA A 176 -9.24 -5.04 6.76
C ALA A 176 -7.92 -5.03 7.54
N SER A 177 -7.21 -3.91 7.43
CA SER A 177 -5.81 -3.84 7.85
C SER A 177 -5.42 -2.51 8.44
N SER A 178 -4.41 -2.53 9.30
CA SER A 178 -3.80 -1.35 9.90
C SER A 178 -2.28 -1.44 9.94
N GLU A 179 -1.65 -0.29 10.13
CA GLU A 179 -0.20 -0.14 10.12
C GLU A 179 0.26 0.70 11.32
N ALA A 180 1.42 0.33 11.88
CA ALA A 180 2.14 1.13 12.85
C ALA A 180 3.61 1.20 12.50
N ALA A 181 4.26 2.30 12.89
CA ALA A 181 5.67 2.54 12.57
C ALA A 181 6.47 2.99 13.79
N LEU A 182 7.71 2.53 13.88
CA LEU A 182 8.66 2.90 14.92
C LEU A 182 10.00 3.29 14.31
N VAL A 183 10.53 4.45 14.71
CA VAL A 183 11.88 4.90 14.33
C VAL A 183 12.83 4.66 15.49
N ILE A 184 13.87 3.86 15.27
CA ILE A 184 14.91 3.59 16.25
C ILE A 184 16.21 4.23 15.75
N SER A 185 16.85 5.06 16.58
CA SER A 185 18.08 5.76 16.20
C SER A 185 19.33 4.92 16.47
N ASN A 186 20.38 5.04 15.66
CA ASN A 186 21.68 4.39 15.93
C ASN A 186 22.50 5.10 17.03
N ARG A 187 21.91 6.07 17.74
CA ARG A 187 22.59 6.86 18.76
C ARG A 187 21.79 6.87 20.03
N CYS A 188 22.39 6.30 21.06
CA CYS A 188 21.89 6.44 22.42
C CYS A 188 22.38 7.76 23.03
N PRO A 189 21.56 8.40 23.89
CA PRO A 189 21.97 9.60 24.63
C PRO A 189 23.12 9.34 25.61
#